data_AF-A0A816JLG0-F1
#
_entry.id   AF-A0A816JLG0-F1
#
_cell.length_a   1.000
_cell.length_b   1.000
_cell.length_c   1.000
_cell.angle_alpha   90.00
_cell.angle_beta   90.00
_cell.angle_gamma   90.00
#
_symmetry.space_group_name_H-M   'P 1'
#
loop_
_entity.id
_entity.type
_entity.pdbx_description
1 polymer ?
#
loop_
_entity_poly.entity_id
_entity_poly.type
_entity_poly.pdbx_seq_one_letter_code
_entity_poly.pdbx_strand_id
1 'polypeptide(L)'
;GTTHNVGVKKAYGNQAACYNKLGAIADGLEDVEKCIELDPKFSGGYIRKAEVEFYLKEYDNAMKTYLEGLKHDHNDQELLAGVTRYIYTHTCLNEVIKPLSIACLMWF
;
A
#
# COMPACT_ATOMS: atom_id res chain seq x y z
N GLY A 1 -32.19 1.58 -0.68
CA GLY A 1 -31.38 1.97 0.48
C GLY A 1 -29.94 1.53 0.30
N THR A 2 -29.10 2.32 -0.37
CA THR A 2 -27.71 1.95 -0.69
C THR A 2 -26.67 3.00 -0.24
N THR A 3 -27.10 4.06 0.43
CA THR A 3 -26.24 5.20 0.81
C THR A 3 -25.42 4.98 2.07
N HIS A 4 -25.71 3.96 2.88
CA HIS A 4 -25.02 3.74 4.16
C HIS A 4 -23.64 3.06 4.03
N ASN A 5 -23.34 2.34 2.94
CA ASN A 5 -22.08 1.58 2.79
C ASN A 5 -20.96 2.32 2.06
N VAL A 6 -21.27 3.32 1.24
CA VAL A 6 -20.26 4.09 0.49
C VAL A 6 -19.48 5.04 1.43
N GLY A 7 -20.15 5.56 2.46
CA GLY A 7 -19.55 6.43 3.47
C GLY A 7 -18.59 5.70 4.39
N VAL A 8 -18.92 4.46 4.80
CA VAL A 8 -18.09 3.63 5.70
C VAL A 8 -16.76 3.26 5.03
N LYS A 9 -16.79 2.91 3.74
CA LYS A 9 -15.62 2.61 2.91
C LYS A 9 -14.67 3.81 2.76
N LYS A 10 -15.21 5.02 2.58
CA LYS A 10 -14.42 6.27 2.61
C LYS A 10 -13.94 6.65 4.02
N ALA A 11 -14.71 6.34 5.05
CA ALA A 11 -14.42 6.68 6.44
C ALA A 11 -13.25 5.87 7.00
N TYR A 12 -13.27 4.53 6.90
CA TYR A 12 -12.11 3.68 7.22
C TYR A 12 -10.87 4.10 6.44
N GLY A 13 -11.14 4.62 5.24
CA GLY A 13 -10.13 5.20 4.43
C GLY A 13 -9.41 6.42 4.97
N ASN A 14 -10.19 7.45 5.25
CA ASN A 14 -9.65 8.65 5.88
C ASN A 14 -9.08 8.34 7.27
N GLN A 15 -9.56 7.29 7.94
CA GLN A 15 -9.04 6.82 9.23
C GLN A 15 -7.66 6.18 9.12
N ALA A 16 -7.42 5.30 8.13
CA ALA A 16 -6.09 4.75 7.85
C ALA A 16 -5.07 5.86 7.51
N ALA A 17 -5.50 6.88 6.76
CA ALA A 17 -4.68 8.06 6.50
C ALA A 17 -4.40 8.90 7.77
N CYS A 18 -5.33 8.93 8.72
CA CYS A 18 -5.16 9.57 10.04
C CYS A 18 -4.25 8.75 10.97
N TYR A 19 -4.27 7.42 10.92
CA TYR A 19 -3.38 6.57 11.73
C TYR A 19 -1.91 6.68 11.29
N ASN A 20 -1.66 6.85 10.00
CA ASN A 20 -0.34 7.21 9.47
C ASN A 20 0.18 8.55 10.04
N LYS A 21 -0.72 9.47 10.43
CA LYS A 21 -0.34 10.75 11.07
C LYS A 21 -0.25 10.68 12.59
N LEU A 22 -0.92 9.74 13.24
CA LEU A 22 -1.03 9.64 14.70
C LEU A 22 0.00 8.69 15.34
N GLY A 23 0.76 7.93 14.54
CA GLY A 23 1.73 6.95 15.05
C GLY A 23 1.11 5.65 15.56
N ALA A 24 -0.22 5.54 15.54
CA ALA A 24 -0.99 4.33 15.85
C ALA A 24 -1.16 3.46 14.59
N ILE A 25 -0.04 3.11 13.95
CA ILE A 25 -0.03 2.37 12.68
C ILE A 25 -0.57 0.93 12.87
N ALA A 26 -0.38 0.35 14.06
CA ALA A 26 -0.87 -0.99 14.40
C ALA A 26 -2.40 -1.09 14.41
N ASP A 27 -3.09 -0.12 15.01
CA ASP A 27 -4.57 -0.08 15.05
C ASP A 27 -5.15 0.10 13.63
N GLY A 28 -4.44 0.87 12.79
CA GLY A 28 -4.80 1.06 11.38
C GLY A 28 -4.74 -0.22 10.56
N LEU A 29 -3.77 -1.11 10.81
CA LEU A 29 -3.69 -2.41 10.14
C LEU A 29 -4.89 -3.30 10.47
N GLU A 30 -5.26 -3.38 11.75
CA GLU A 30 -6.40 -4.20 12.20
C GLU A 30 -7.73 -3.73 11.58
N ASP A 31 -7.95 -2.42 11.49
CA ASP A 31 -9.14 -1.84 10.87
C ASP A 31 -9.21 -2.17 9.36
N VAL A 32 -8.07 -2.13 8.66
CA VAL A 32 -8.05 -2.45 7.23
C VAL A 32 -8.20 -3.95 6.98
N GLU A 33 -7.66 -4.80 7.86
CA GLU A 33 -7.85 -6.25 7.79
C GLU A 33 -9.32 -6.64 7.99
N LYS A 34 -10.00 -6.06 8.99
CA LYS A 34 -11.46 -6.24 9.14
C LYS A 34 -12.22 -5.74 7.92
N CYS A 35 -11.78 -4.66 7.28
CA CYS A 35 -12.42 -4.16 6.06
C CYS A 35 -12.32 -5.16 4.91
N ILE A 36 -11.17 -5.82 4.76
CA ILE A 36 -10.95 -6.86 3.74
C ILE A 36 -11.74 -8.14 4.10
N GLU A 37 -11.82 -8.52 5.38
CA GLU A 37 -12.64 -9.66 5.82
C GLU A 37 -14.14 -9.45 5.54
N LEU A 38 -14.63 -8.22 5.73
CA LEU A 38 -16.03 -7.86 5.48
C LEU A 38 -16.37 -7.82 3.99
N ASP A 39 -15.45 -7.34 3.15
CA ASP A 39 -15.64 -7.27 1.69
C ASP A 39 -14.32 -7.53 0.94
N PRO A 40 -14.00 -8.81 0.66
CA PRO A 40 -12.76 -9.18 -0.04
C PRO A 40 -12.69 -8.66 -1.48
N LYS A 41 -13.81 -8.18 -2.05
CA LYS A 41 -13.83 -7.57 -3.38
C LYS A 41 -13.58 -6.07 -3.35
N PHE A 42 -13.45 -5.47 -2.17
CA PHE A 42 -13.27 -4.04 -2.05
C PHE A 42 -11.79 -3.64 -2.22
N SER A 43 -11.45 -3.17 -3.41
CA SER A 43 -10.11 -2.68 -3.78
C SER A 43 -9.55 -1.65 -2.80
N GLY A 44 -10.42 -0.77 -2.28
CA GLY A 44 -10.04 0.29 -1.34
C GLY A 44 -9.49 -0.22 -0.01
N GLY A 45 -9.83 -1.45 0.41
CA GLY A 45 -9.21 -2.08 1.58
C GLY A 45 -7.74 -2.42 1.31
N TYR A 46 -7.48 -3.11 0.21
CA TYR A 46 -6.12 -3.48 -0.21
C TYR A 46 -5.22 -2.26 -0.44
N ILE A 47 -5.73 -1.22 -1.10
CA ILE A 47 -4.97 0.01 -1.35
C ILE A 47 -4.45 0.60 -0.04
N ARG A 48 -5.30 0.62 0.99
CA ARG A 48 -4.99 1.27 2.26
C ARG A 48 -4.09 0.43 3.14
N LYS A 49 -4.26 -0.88 3.11
CA LYS A 49 -3.33 -1.81 3.78
C LYS A 49 -1.94 -1.66 3.18
N ALA A 50 -1.86 -1.63 1.85
CA ALA A 50 -0.60 -1.43 1.16
C ALA A 50 0.01 -0.04 1.40
N GLU A 51 -0.79 1.02 1.51
CA GLU A 51 -0.30 2.35 1.92
C GLU A 51 0.30 2.33 3.33
N VAL A 52 -0.38 1.69 4.29
CA VAL A 52 0.12 1.54 5.67
C VAL A 52 1.44 0.76 5.70
N GLU A 53 1.51 -0.37 4.99
CA GLU A 53 2.74 -1.16 4.83
C GLU A 53 3.86 -0.33 4.18
N PHE A 54 3.51 0.53 3.22
CA PHE A 54 4.43 1.45 2.58
C PHE A 54 4.98 2.51 3.55
N TYR A 55 4.15 3.05 4.46
CA TYR A 55 4.61 3.95 5.53
C TYR A 55 5.48 3.24 6.56
N LEU A 56 5.22 1.97 6.84
CA LEU A 56 6.08 1.11 7.67
C LEU A 56 7.40 0.72 6.99
N LYS A 57 7.60 1.13 5.73
CA LYS A 57 8.73 0.74 4.87
C LYS A 57 8.80 -0.75 4.56
N GLU A 58 7.69 -1.47 4.75
CA GLU A 58 7.53 -2.86 4.36
C GLU A 58 7.07 -2.95 2.90
N TYR A 59 7.92 -2.44 2.00
CA TYR A 59 7.55 -2.28 0.59
C TYR A 59 7.22 -3.62 -0.09
N ASP A 60 7.91 -4.71 0.28
CA ASP A 60 7.64 -6.05 -0.26
C ASP A 60 6.24 -6.56 0.13
N ASN A 61 5.78 -6.24 1.34
CA ASN A 61 4.43 -6.60 1.81
C ASN A 61 3.38 -5.74 1.10
N ALA A 62 3.62 -4.43 0.99
CA ALA A 62 2.75 -3.52 0.24
C ALA A 62 2.54 -4.00 -1.21
N MET A 63 3.59 -4.44 -1.89
CA MET A 63 3.50 -4.97 -3.25
C MET A 63 2.63 -6.24 -3.31
N LYS A 64 2.78 -7.16 -2.37
CA LYS A 64 1.92 -8.36 -2.30
C LYS A 64 0.46 -7.97 -2.08
N THR A 65 0.19 -7.03 -1.19
CA THR A 65 -1.16 -6.54 -0.92
C THR A 65 -1.80 -5.89 -2.15
N TYR A 66 -1.04 -5.06 -2.88
CA TYR A 66 -1.51 -4.49 -4.15
C TYR A 66 -1.83 -5.57 -5.19
N LEU A 67 -0.97 -6.57 -5.34
CA LEU A 67 -1.20 -7.70 -6.26
C LEU A 67 -2.42 -8.53 -5.86
N GLU A 68 -2.66 -8.73 -4.56
CA GLU A 68 -3.84 -9.44 -4.07
C GLU A 68 -5.13 -8.68 -4.41
N GLY A 69 -5.13 -7.36 -4.22
CA GLY A 69 -6.25 -6.51 -4.65
C GLY A 69 -6.50 -6.58 -6.15
N LEU A 70 -5.43 -6.61 -6.96
CA LEU A 70 -5.54 -6.71 -8.41
C LEU A 70 -6.12 -8.05 -8.89
N LYS A 71 -6.01 -9.13 -8.10
CA LYS A 71 -6.70 -10.39 -8.42
C LYS A 71 -8.21 -10.26 -8.36
N HIS A 72 -8.72 -9.35 -7.52
CA HIS A 72 -10.16 -9.10 -7.39
C HIS A 72 -10.64 -8.07 -8.42
N ASP A 73 -9.90 -6.98 -8.57
CA ASP A 73 -10.15 -5.96 -9.59
C ASP A 73 -8.88 -5.64 -10.38
N HIS A 74 -8.74 -6.30 -11.53
CA HIS A 74 -7.54 -6.23 -12.37
C HIS A 74 -7.36 -4.88 -13.08
N ASN A 75 -8.39 -4.03 -13.11
CA ASN A 75 -8.36 -2.76 -13.83
C ASN A 75 -8.58 -1.55 -12.91
N ASP A 76 -8.42 -1.75 -11.60
CA ASP A 76 -8.48 -0.67 -10.63
C ASP A 76 -7.25 0.24 -10.79
N GLN A 77 -7.51 1.48 -11.22
CA GLN A 77 -6.46 2.45 -11.49
C GLN A 77 -5.67 2.83 -10.24
N GLU A 78 -6.28 2.75 -9.06
CA GLU A 78 -5.71 3.17 -7.80
C GLU A 78 -4.76 2.08 -7.25
N LEU A 79 -5.13 0.79 -7.41
CA LEU A 79 -4.22 -0.34 -7.19
C LEU A 79 -3.02 -0.32 -8.17
N LEU A 80 -3.28 -0.08 -9.46
CA LEU A 80 -2.21 0.03 -10.47
C LEU A 80 -1.29 1.21 -10.21
N ALA A 81 -1.81 2.34 -9.73
CA ALA A 81 -1.03 3.49 -9.29
C ALA A 81 -0.17 3.17 -8.06
N GLY A 82 -0.64 2.32 -7.15
CA GLY A 82 0.12 1.80 -6.01
C GLY A 82 1.33 0.95 -6.43
N VAL A 83 1.11 -0.06 -7.29
CA VAL A 83 2.19 -0.88 -7.89
C VAL A 83 3.16 0.01 -8.68
N THR A 84 2.57 0.87 -9.52
CA THR A 84 3.07 2.15 -9.99
C THR A 84 4.27 2.72 -9.22
N ARG A 85 3.86 3.33 -8.11
CA ARG A 85 4.66 4.03 -7.13
C ARG A 85 5.70 3.11 -6.49
N TYR A 86 5.33 1.88 -6.12
CA TYR A 86 6.28 0.90 -5.57
C TYR A 86 7.47 0.68 -6.51
N ILE A 87 7.20 0.38 -7.79
CA ILE A 87 8.24 0.13 -8.79
C ILE A 87 9.13 1.37 -8.94
N TYR A 88 8.56 2.57 -9.02
CA TYR A 88 9.35 3.80 -9.09
C TYR A 88 10.24 3.97 -7.86
N THR A 89 9.70 3.82 -6.65
CA THR A 89 10.52 3.94 -5.43
C THR A 89 11.59 2.86 -5.33
N HIS A 90 11.30 1.61 -5.68
CA HIS A 90 12.24 0.51 -5.63
C HIS A 90 13.32 0.61 -6.71
N THR A 91 12.96 1.09 -7.91
CA THR A 91 13.89 1.32 -9.02
C THR A 91 14.79 2.51 -8.73
N CYS A 92 14.25 3.64 -8.26
CA CYS A 92 15.06 4.78 -7.82
C CYS A 92 15.96 4.43 -6.64
N LEU A 93 15.51 3.62 -5.67
CA LEU A 93 16.37 3.11 -4.60
C LEU A 93 17.52 2.25 -5.15
N ASN A 94 17.25 1.36 -6.10
CA ASN A 94 18.29 0.52 -6.71
C ASN A 94 19.26 1.33 -7.57
N GLU A 95 18.79 2.31 -8.33
CA GLU A 95 19.65 3.17 -9.16
C GLU A 95 20.45 4.17 -8.34
N VAL A 96 19.99 4.58 -7.15
CA VAL A 96 20.74 5.50 -6.27
C VAL A 96 21.75 4.73 -5.38
N ILE A 97 21.43 3.50 -4.97
CA ILE A 97 22.25 2.73 -4.01
C ILE A 97 23.27 1.81 -4.72
N LYS A 98 22.94 1.19 -5.88
CA LYS A 98 23.90 0.33 -6.59
C LYS A 98 25.15 1.07 -7.10
N PRO A 99 25.10 2.30 -7.67
CA PRO A 99 26.32 2.93 -8.16
C PRO A 99 27.29 3.31 -7.03
N LEU A 100 26.80 3.54 -5.79
CA LEU A 100 27.69 3.75 -4.65
C LEU A 100 28.45 2.48 -4.23
N SER A 101 27.84 1.29 -4.37
CA SER A 101 28.51 0.03 -4.05
C SER A 101 29.52 -0.42 -5.13
N ILE A 102 29.23 -0.13 -6.40
CA ILE A 102 30.08 -0.54 -7.54
C ILE A 102 31.29 0.40 -7.66
N ALA A 103 31.15 1.68 -7.34
CA ALA A 103 32.27 2.63 -7.36
C ALA A 103 33.40 2.26 -6.36
N CYS A 104 33.09 1.60 -5.24
CA CYS A 104 34.12 1.10 -4.31
C CYS A 104 34.85 -0.16 -4.79
N LEU A 105 34.29 -0.93 -5.73
CA LEU A 105 34.89 -2.18 -6.22
C LEU A 105 35.71 -2.01 -7.51
N MET A 106 35.77 -0.80 -8.08
CA MET A 106 36.51 -0.51 -9.31
C MET A 106 37.85 0.22 -9.08
N TRP A 107 38.35 0.26 -7.84
CA TRP A 107 39.64 0.85 -7.47
C TRP A 107 40.55 -0.16 -6.75
N PHE A 108 40.63 -1.38 -7.30
CA PHE A 108 41.67 -2.36 -7.02
C PHE A 108 42.11 -3.05 -8.31
#